data_AF-A0A815GV90-F1
#
_entry.id   AF-A0A815GV90-F1
#
_cell.length_a   1.000
_cell.length_b   1.000
_cell.length_c   1.000
_cell.angle_alpha   90.00
_cell.angle_beta   90.00
_cell.angle_gamma   90.00
#
_symmetry.space_group_name_H-M   'P 1'
#
loop_
_entity.id
_entity.type
_entity.pdbx_description
1 polymer ?
#
loop_
_entity_poly.entity_id
_entity_poly.type
_entity_poly.pdbx_seq_one_letter_code
_entity_poly.pdbx_strand_id
1 'polypeptide(L)'
;MCWSSVVNQFIVIELNDIYFVDEKSMSINRIETNKKAKWASCTCSDTSIFLSTRVHGSSILEFSLSATPNLIREWKCPDSCALTEDITSVKYYNEKLLLLIRNYTNKTVRMNLKSAITFDCIWSFQLDIIYTQEKVIRCCSLMNDEWLIADFENQRLIQIAKDGQNKSMLAYNEIPWFAHLFGPNILAVSIRKFELNFHWI
;
A
#
# COMPACT_ATOMS: atom_id res chain seq x y z
N MET A 1 -2.95 6.45 -3.89
CA MET A 1 -2.58 7.79 -3.42
C MET A 1 -1.71 7.67 -2.19
N CYS A 2 -0.68 8.50 -2.08
CA CYS A 2 0.12 8.71 -0.87
C CYS A 2 0.54 10.19 -0.78
N TRP A 3 0.89 10.66 0.41
CA TRP A 3 1.40 12.02 0.64
C TRP A 3 2.92 12.00 0.71
N SER A 4 3.57 12.97 0.08
CA SER A 4 5.00 13.22 0.26
C SER A 4 5.23 14.55 0.97
N SER A 5 5.92 14.48 2.11
CA SER A 5 6.41 15.64 2.86
C SER A 5 7.47 16.43 2.10
N VAL A 6 8.30 15.77 1.29
CA VAL A 6 9.43 16.38 0.60
C VAL A 6 9.00 17.27 -0.57
N VAL A 7 8.02 16.82 -1.37
CA VAL A 7 7.44 17.67 -2.43
C VAL A 7 6.20 18.42 -1.96
N ASN A 8 5.72 18.18 -0.73
CA ASN A 8 4.51 18.76 -0.15
C ASN A 8 3.27 18.60 -1.06
N GLN A 9 3.12 17.41 -1.65
CA GLN A 9 2.09 17.10 -2.64
C GLN A 9 1.58 15.66 -2.46
N PHE A 10 0.34 15.42 -2.88
CA PHE A 10 -0.18 14.07 -3.03
C PHE A 10 0.32 13.45 -4.32
N ILE A 11 0.75 12.20 -4.23
CA ILE A 11 1.08 11.35 -5.37
C ILE A 11 -0.14 10.47 -5.64
N VAL A 12 -0.82 10.76 -6.74
CA VAL A 12 -1.99 10.01 -7.20
C VAL A 12 -1.58 9.14 -8.37
N ILE A 13 -1.99 7.87 -8.35
CA ILE A 13 -1.82 6.99 -9.49
C ILE A 13 -3.20 6.65 -10.06
N GLU A 14 -3.25 6.64 -11.37
CA GLU A 14 -4.30 6.00 -12.14
C GLU A 14 -3.74 4.74 -12.80
N LEU A 15 -4.54 4.09 -13.67
CA LEU A 15 -4.12 2.86 -14.29
C LEU A 15 -2.81 3.02 -15.07
N ASN A 16 -2.63 4.10 -15.83
CA ASN A 16 -1.43 4.29 -16.66
C ASN A 16 -0.59 5.51 -16.26
N ASP A 17 -1.10 6.33 -15.35
CA ASP A 17 -0.63 7.68 -15.13
C ASP A 17 -0.33 7.95 -13.66
N ILE A 18 0.56 8.90 -13.44
CA ILE A 18 0.98 9.35 -12.12
C ILE A 18 0.84 10.86 -12.11
N TYR A 19 0.32 11.41 -11.02
CA TYR A 19 0.08 12.82 -10.85
C TYR A 19 0.64 13.29 -9.52
N PHE A 20 1.21 14.49 -9.53
CA PHE A 20 1.35 15.30 -8.33
C PHE A 20 0.17 16.25 -8.21
N VAL A 21 -0.45 16.24 -7.04
CA VAL A 21 -1.58 17.12 -6.70
C VAL A 21 -1.15 18.02 -5.56
N ASP A 22 -1.15 19.32 -5.85
CA ASP A 22 -0.86 20.36 -4.88
C ASP A 22 -2.15 20.79 -4.19
N GLU A 23 -2.24 20.57 -2.87
CA GLU A 23 -3.46 20.86 -2.11
C GLU A 23 -3.77 22.35 -1.98
N LYS A 24 -2.76 23.23 -2.06
CA LYS A 24 -2.93 24.67 -1.82
C LYS A 24 -3.44 25.37 -3.08
N SER A 25 -2.87 25.02 -4.22
CA SER A 25 -3.24 25.54 -5.53
C SER A 25 -4.33 24.72 -6.21
N MET A 26 -4.61 23.51 -5.71
CA MET A 26 -5.45 22.51 -6.36
C MET A 26 -4.99 22.15 -7.78
N SER A 27 -3.69 22.33 -8.06
CA SER A 27 -3.11 22.01 -9.37
C SER A 27 -2.77 20.52 -9.47
N ILE A 28 -3.03 19.95 -10.65
CA ILE A 28 -2.78 18.54 -10.95
C ILE A 28 -1.77 18.48 -12.10
N ASN A 29 -0.58 17.99 -11.80
CA ASN A 29 0.51 17.88 -12.77
C ASN A 29 0.77 16.40 -13.05
N ARG A 30 0.57 15.99 -14.31
CA ARG A 30 0.93 14.65 -14.75
C ARG A 30 2.45 14.52 -14.78
N ILE A 31 2.93 13.42 -14.26
CA ILE A 31 4.35 13.08 -14.22
C ILE A 31 4.64 12.15 -15.39
N GLU A 32 5.62 12.54 -16.20
CA GLU A 32 6.18 11.64 -17.19
C GLU A 32 7.23 10.74 -16.54
N THR A 33 7.09 9.44 -16.73
CA THR A 33 8.10 8.45 -16.35
C THR A 33 8.67 7.80 -17.59
N ASN A 34 9.93 7.39 -17.51
CA ASN A 34 10.60 6.64 -18.58
C ASN A 34 10.09 5.19 -18.72
N LYS A 35 9.13 4.76 -17.90
CA LYS A 35 8.57 3.40 -17.89
C LYS A 35 7.04 3.43 -17.88
N LYS A 36 6.42 2.96 -18.96
CA LYS A 36 4.97 2.76 -19.01
C LYS A 36 4.59 1.41 -18.40
N ALA A 37 3.65 1.42 -17.48
CA ALA A 37 3.08 0.23 -16.88
C ALA A 37 1.65 0.49 -16.41
N LYS A 38 0.91 -0.59 -16.11
CA LYS A 38 -0.34 -0.47 -15.39
C LYS A 38 -0.07 -0.44 -13.89
N TRP A 39 -0.48 0.59 -13.17
CA TRP A 39 -0.21 0.75 -11.74
C TRP A 39 -1.33 0.19 -10.87
N ALA A 40 -0.97 -0.39 -9.73
CA ALA A 40 -1.91 -0.97 -8.76
C ALA A 40 -1.91 -0.23 -7.41
N SER A 41 -0.72 0.11 -6.90
CA SER A 41 -0.55 0.83 -5.65
C SER A 41 0.70 1.71 -5.69
N CYS A 42 0.68 2.77 -4.88
CA CYS A 42 1.82 3.66 -4.68
C CYS A 42 2.06 3.94 -3.19
N THR A 43 3.31 4.22 -2.87
CA THR A 43 3.77 4.79 -1.59
C THR A 43 5.07 5.57 -1.85
N CYS A 44 5.56 6.33 -0.88
CA CYS A 44 6.81 7.08 -1.02
C CYS A 44 7.58 7.11 0.29
N SER A 45 8.90 7.23 0.17
CA SER A 45 9.80 7.69 1.21
C SER A 45 10.11 9.18 0.98
N ASP A 46 11.07 9.71 1.73
CA ASP A 46 11.59 11.06 1.51
C ASP A 46 12.43 11.18 0.21
N THR A 47 12.88 10.05 -0.35
CA THR A 47 13.78 10.04 -1.52
C THR A 47 13.19 9.37 -2.75
N SER A 48 12.18 8.52 -2.56
CA SER A 48 11.73 7.59 -3.60
C SER A 48 10.22 7.43 -3.64
N ILE A 49 9.69 7.17 -4.84
CA ILE A 49 8.32 6.71 -5.07
C ILE A 49 8.39 5.21 -5.36
N PHE A 50 7.60 4.42 -4.66
CA PHE A 50 7.47 2.99 -4.90
C PHE A 50 6.10 2.68 -5.53
N LEU A 51 6.12 1.97 -6.65
CA LEU A 51 4.92 1.60 -7.41
C LEU A 51 4.83 0.09 -7.60
N SER A 52 3.65 -0.50 -7.42
CA SER A 52 3.39 -1.87 -7.87
C SER A 52 2.67 -1.90 -9.22
N THR A 53 2.99 -2.90 -10.03
CA THR A 53 2.28 -3.12 -11.31
C THR A 53 1.01 -3.95 -11.13
N ARG A 54 -0.02 -3.67 -11.93
CA ARG A 54 -1.33 -4.33 -11.95
C ARG A 54 -1.37 -5.48 -12.95
N VAL A 55 -0.55 -6.49 -12.70
CA VAL A 55 -0.46 -7.72 -13.51
C VAL A 55 -0.12 -8.91 -12.59
N HIS A 56 -0.38 -10.13 -13.05
CA HIS A 56 0.17 -11.32 -12.38
C HIS A 56 1.71 -11.35 -12.50
N GLY A 57 2.39 -11.78 -11.44
CA GLY A 57 3.83 -11.57 -11.30
C GLY A 57 4.19 -10.08 -11.16
N SER A 58 3.36 -9.32 -10.41
CA SER A 58 3.55 -7.88 -10.15
C SER A 58 5.01 -7.54 -9.81
N SER A 59 5.52 -6.46 -10.40
CA SER A 59 6.81 -5.87 -10.06
C SER A 59 6.64 -4.75 -9.04
N ILE A 60 7.70 -4.46 -8.28
CA ILE A 60 7.86 -3.19 -7.56
C ILE A 60 8.89 -2.33 -8.28
N LEU A 61 8.55 -1.08 -8.56
CA LEU A 61 9.44 -0.11 -9.18
C LEU A 61 9.71 1.02 -8.19
N GLU A 62 10.98 1.39 -8.07
CA GLU A 62 11.45 2.54 -7.30
C GLU A 62 11.85 3.65 -8.27
N PHE A 63 11.22 4.81 -8.14
CA PHE A 63 11.59 6.02 -8.86
C PHE A 63 12.15 7.06 -7.90
N SER A 64 13.04 7.94 -8.37
CA SER A 64 13.45 9.10 -7.59
C SER A 64 12.28 10.03 -7.32
N LEU A 65 12.20 10.57 -6.11
CA LEU A 65 11.23 11.60 -5.76
C LEU A 65 11.78 12.96 -6.21
N SER A 66 11.49 13.32 -7.45
CA SER A 66 11.91 14.57 -8.10
C SER A 66 10.80 15.09 -9.02
N ALA A 67 10.93 16.32 -9.54
CA ALA A 67 9.99 16.87 -10.51
C ALA A 67 9.88 15.99 -11.78
N THR A 68 10.97 15.32 -12.14
CA THR A 68 11.04 14.30 -13.21
C THR A 68 11.56 12.99 -12.61
N PRO A 69 10.67 12.11 -12.12
CA PRO A 69 11.04 10.83 -11.52
C PRO A 69 11.75 9.91 -12.51
N ASN A 70 12.95 9.47 -12.15
CA ASN A 70 13.71 8.50 -12.91
C ASN A 70 13.66 7.14 -12.22
N LEU A 71 13.54 6.06 -13.01
CA LEU A 71 13.60 4.71 -12.49
C LEU A 71 14.97 4.43 -11.85
N ILE A 72 14.98 4.11 -10.57
CA ILE A 72 16.18 3.72 -9.80
C ILE A 72 16.34 2.20 -9.86
N ARG A 73 15.28 1.46 -9.49
CA ARG A 73 15.29 0.00 -9.40
C ARG A 73 13.95 -0.61 -9.80
N GLU A 74 13.98 -1.84 -10.30
CA GLU A 74 12.80 -2.64 -10.61
C GLU A 74 13.02 -4.07 -10.07
N TRP A 75 12.19 -4.48 -9.10
CA TRP A 75 12.13 -5.86 -8.61
C TRP A 75 10.98 -6.58 -9.31
N LYS A 76 11.32 -7.63 -10.06
CA LYS A 76 10.35 -8.43 -10.83
C LYS A 76 10.11 -9.76 -10.13
N CYS A 77 9.12 -10.52 -10.61
CA CYS A 77 9.00 -11.93 -10.27
C CYS A 77 10.31 -12.67 -10.60
N PRO A 78 10.84 -13.54 -9.70
CA PRO A 78 10.24 -14.01 -8.45
C PRO A 78 10.55 -13.18 -7.19
N ASP A 79 11.37 -12.13 -7.29
CA ASP A 79 11.84 -11.36 -6.13
C ASP A 79 10.72 -10.57 -5.45
N SER A 80 9.81 -10.01 -6.26
CA SER A 80 8.64 -9.25 -5.81
C SER A 80 7.49 -10.15 -5.32
N CYS A 81 6.97 -10.99 -6.20
CA CYS A 81 5.97 -12.02 -5.93
C CYS A 81 6.07 -13.14 -6.97
N ALA A 82 5.37 -14.25 -6.74
CA ALA A 82 5.30 -15.34 -7.70
C ALA A 82 4.47 -14.97 -8.95
N LEU A 83 4.63 -15.74 -10.03
CA LEU A 83 3.85 -15.56 -11.27
C LEU A 83 2.34 -15.71 -11.05
N THR A 84 1.93 -16.50 -10.05
CA THR A 84 0.52 -16.72 -9.71
C THR A 84 -0.02 -15.69 -8.71
N GLU A 85 0.73 -14.63 -8.46
CA GLU A 85 0.43 -13.62 -7.45
C GLU A 85 0.31 -12.22 -8.05
N ASP A 86 -0.43 -11.35 -7.37
CA ASP A 86 -0.43 -9.91 -7.63
C ASP A 86 -0.17 -9.10 -6.35
N ILE A 87 0.45 -7.93 -6.49
CA ILE A 87 0.70 -7.00 -5.39
C ILE A 87 -0.37 -5.92 -5.42
N THR A 88 -1.30 -6.01 -4.48
CA THR A 88 -2.49 -5.14 -4.43
C THR A 88 -2.26 -3.84 -3.67
N SER A 89 -1.37 -3.84 -2.69
CA SER A 89 -1.05 -2.69 -1.86
C SER A 89 0.43 -2.70 -1.51
N VAL A 90 1.01 -1.50 -1.50
CA VAL A 90 2.40 -1.25 -1.10
C VAL A 90 2.36 -0.09 -0.11
N LYS A 91 3.06 -0.24 1.02
CA LYS A 91 3.23 0.82 2.01
C LYS A 91 4.67 0.90 2.48
N TYR A 92 5.23 2.11 2.45
CA TYR A 92 6.53 2.43 2.98
C TYR A 92 6.37 2.97 4.39
N TYR A 93 7.21 2.49 5.31
CA TYR A 93 7.37 3.06 6.64
C TYR A 93 8.73 2.66 7.18
N ASN A 94 9.51 3.65 7.66
CA ASN A 94 10.76 3.42 8.38
C ASN A 94 11.69 2.42 7.67
N GLU A 95 12.07 2.73 6.43
CA GLU A 95 12.93 1.92 5.56
C GLU A 95 12.40 0.50 5.22
N LYS A 96 11.13 0.22 5.50
CA LYS A 96 10.48 -1.04 5.18
C LYS A 96 9.39 -0.84 4.14
N LEU A 97 9.20 -1.84 3.28
CA LEU A 97 8.10 -1.95 2.34
C LEU A 97 7.21 -3.11 2.75
N LEU A 98 5.97 -2.79 3.13
CA LEU A 98 4.93 -3.77 3.33
C LEU A 98 4.19 -4.01 2.00
N LEU A 99 4.12 -5.28 1.58
CA LEU A 99 3.41 -5.75 0.39
C LEU A 99 2.21 -6.60 0.80
N LEU A 100 1.03 -6.28 0.29
CA LEU A 100 -0.13 -7.17 0.32
C LEU A 100 -0.22 -7.93 -1.00
N ILE A 101 -0.07 -9.24 -0.91
CA ILE A 101 0.08 -10.13 -2.06
C ILE A 101 -1.10 -11.11 -2.07
N ARG A 102 -1.82 -11.19 -3.19
CA ARG A 102 -2.85 -12.21 -3.38
C ARG A 102 -2.34 -13.29 -4.30
N ASN A 103 -2.77 -14.52 -4.05
CA ASN A 103 -2.49 -15.66 -4.91
C ASN A 103 -3.81 -16.21 -5.45
N TYR A 104 -3.97 -16.17 -6.77
CA TYR A 104 -5.24 -16.56 -7.39
C TYR A 104 -5.40 -18.08 -7.52
N THR A 105 -4.31 -18.85 -7.47
CA THR A 105 -4.34 -20.30 -7.62
C THR A 105 -4.84 -20.95 -6.33
N ASN A 106 -4.27 -20.58 -5.18
CA ASN A 106 -4.65 -21.14 -3.89
C ASN A 106 -5.68 -20.28 -3.13
N LYS A 107 -6.08 -19.13 -3.67
CA LYS A 107 -7.05 -18.18 -3.08
C LYS A 107 -6.62 -17.71 -1.69
N THR A 108 -5.35 -17.34 -1.54
CA THR A 108 -4.80 -16.82 -0.28
C THR A 108 -4.36 -15.36 -0.42
N VAL A 109 -4.23 -14.70 0.73
CA VAL A 109 -3.60 -13.38 0.82
C VAL A 109 -2.51 -13.45 1.88
N ARG A 110 -1.36 -12.86 1.57
CA ARG A 110 -0.24 -12.76 2.50
C ARG A 110 0.32 -11.36 2.54
N MET A 111 0.92 -11.03 3.67
CA MET A 111 1.73 -9.85 3.87
C MET A 111 3.20 -10.23 3.82
N ASN A 112 3.99 -9.38 3.18
CA ASN A 112 5.45 -9.43 3.31
C ASN A 112 5.93 -8.08 3.76
N LEU A 113 6.73 -8.06 4.80
CA LEU A 113 7.53 -6.91 5.13
C LEU A 113 8.94 -7.14 4.57
N LYS A 114 9.39 -6.23 3.70
CA LYS A 114 10.70 -6.28 3.08
C LYS A 114 11.51 -5.05 3.47
N SER A 115 12.83 -5.17 3.48
CA SER A 115 13.73 -4.00 3.50
C SER A 115 13.50 -3.18 2.23
N ALA A 116 13.30 -1.87 2.34
CA ALA A 116 13.18 -1.01 1.16
C ALA A 116 14.52 -0.88 0.42
N ILE A 117 15.64 -1.09 1.12
CA ILE A 117 16.99 -0.92 0.60
C ILE A 117 17.47 -2.17 -0.12
N THR A 118 17.39 -3.34 0.55
CA THR A 118 17.90 -4.62 0.01
C THR A 118 16.82 -5.47 -0.61
N PHE A 119 15.54 -5.21 -0.29
CA PHE A 119 14.38 -5.98 -0.73
C PHE A 119 14.28 -7.40 -0.16
N ASP A 120 15.16 -7.72 0.81
CA ASP A 120 15.11 -8.95 1.60
C ASP A 120 13.83 -9.02 2.42
N CYS A 121 13.27 -10.22 2.52
CA CYS A 121 12.09 -10.48 3.33
C CYS A 121 12.48 -10.47 4.82
N ILE A 122 11.87 -9.57 5.59
CA ILE A 122 12.02 -9.50 7.04
C ILE A 122 11.09 -10.54 7.67
N TRP A 123 9.81 -10.53 7.27
CA TRP A 123 8.84 -11.55 7.63
C TRP A 123 7.73 -11.67 6.58
N SER A 124 7.06 -12.82 6.59
CA SER A 124 5.88 -13.10 5.78
C SER A 124 4.78 -13.69 6.67
N PHE A 125 3.56 -13.19 6.53
CA PHE A 125 2.41 -13.63 7.30
C PHE A 125 1.23 -13.92 6.37
N GLN A 126 0.65 -15.11 6.47
CA GLN A 126 -0.57 -15.44 5.73
C GLN A 126 -1.77 -14.90 6.50
N LEU A 127 -2.58 -14.10 5.82
CA LEU A 127 -3.79 -13.53 6.39
C LEU A 127 -4.93 -14.54 6.31
N ASP A 128 -5.62 -14.73 7.42
CA ASP A 128 -6.89 -15.45 7.48
C ASP A 128 -8.03 -14.55 6.99
N ILE A 129 -8.01 -14.17 5.72
CA ILE A 129 -9.04 -13.33 5.10
C ILE A 129 -9.62 -14.00 3.87
N ILE A 130 -10.89 -13.70 3.58
CA ILE A 130 -11.58 -14.26 2.43
C ILE A 130 -11.00 -13.64 1.16
N TYR A 131 -10.46 -14.48 0.29
CA TYR A 131 -9.97 -14.06 -1.01
C TYR A 131 -11.13 -13.59 -1.90
N THR A 132 -11.01 -12.37 -2.42
CA THR A 132 -11.90 -11.84 -3.45
C THR A 132 -11.10 -11.21 -4.58
N GLN A 133 -11.53 -11.47 -5.82
CA GLN A 133 -10.84 -10.96 -7.01
C GLN A 133 -11.04 -9.45 -7.17
N GLU A 134 -12.24 -8.96 -6.87
CA GLU A 134 -12.66 -7.60 -7.20
C GLU A 134 -12.23 -6.56 -6.16
N LYS A 135 -12.04 -6.96 -4.91
CA LYS A 135 -11.78 -6.01 -3.82
C LYS A 135 -10.32 -5.98 -3.45
N VAL A 136 -9.82 -4.76 -3.30
CA VAL A 136 -8.44 -4.53 -2.91
C VAL A 136 -8.37 -4.48 -1.39
N ILE A 137 -7.56 -5.36 -0.80
CA ILE A 137 -7.23 -5.27 0.61
C ILE A 137 -6.20 -4.16 0.78
N ARG A 138 -6.45 -3.29 1.75
CA ARG A 138 -5.64 -2.10 1.99
C ARG A 138 -5.13 -2.11 3.42
N CYS A 139 -3.93 -1.56 3.59
CA CYS A 139 -3.28 -1.44 4.87
C CYS A 139 -2.77 -0.02 5.10
N CYS A 140 -2.56 0.34 6.37
CA CYS A 140 -1.79 1.50 6.77
C CYS A 140 -0.78 1.11 7.85
N SER A 141 0.31 1.88 7.94
CA SER A 141 1.22 1.81 9.08
C SER A 141 0.57 2.46 10.30
N LEU A 142 0.88 1.92 11.47
CA LEU A 142 0.58 2.49 12.78
C LEU A 142 1.89 2.93 13.45
N MET A 143 1.78 3.54 14.62
CA MET A 143 2.94 3.79 15.48
C MET A 143 3.63 2.47 15.87
N ASN A 144 4.92 2.54 16.22
CA ASN A 144 5.72 1.41 16.71
C ASN A 144 5.93 0.26 15.69
N ASP A 145 6.05 0.58 14.40
CA ASP A 145 6.25 -0.41 13.32
C ASP A 145 5.11 -1.44 13.19
N GLU A 146 3.91 -1.09 13.64
CA GLU A 146 2.72 -1.94 13.52
C GLU A 146 1.92 -1.61 12.26
N TRP A 147 1.01 -2.50 11.88
CA TRP A 147 0.22 -2.35 10.66
C TRP A 147 -1.25 -2.63 10.96
N LEU A 148 -2.13 -1.93 10.24
CA LEU A 148 -3.56 -2.15 10.30
C LEU A 148 -4.09 -2.55 8.94
N ILE A 149 -4.99 -3.51 8.91
CA ILE A 149 -5.66 -4.00 7.70
C ILE A 149 -7.15 -3.81 7.86
N ALA A 150 -7.78 -3.24 6.84
CA ALA A 150 -9.23 -3.24 6.69
C ALA A 150 -9.68 -4.54 5.99
N ASP A 151 -10.24 -5.47 6.75
CA ASP A 151 -10.83 -6.70 6.23
C ASP A 151 -12.31 -6.48 5.94
N PHE A 152 -12.58 -6.05 4.70
CA PHE A 152 -13.92 -5.76 4.19
C PHE A 152 -14.86 -6.97 4.38
N GLU A 153 -14.42 -8.18 4.02
CA GLU A 153 -15.33 -9.32 3.90
C GLU A 153 -15.81 -9.80 5.27
N ASN A 154 -14.91 -9.78 6.26
CA ASN A 154 -15.25 -10.15 7.63
C ASN A 154 -15.64 -8.96 8.51
N GLN A 155 -15.80 -7.75 7.95
CA GLN A 155 -16.18 -6.54 8.69
C GLN A 155 -15.34 -6.33 9.95
N ARG A 156 -14.01 -6.31 9.79
CA ARG A 156 -13.09 -6.18 10.92
C ARG A 156 -11.83 -5.42 10.55
N LEU A 157 -11.16 -4.93 11.59
CA LEU A 157 -9.82 -4.40 11.52
C LEU A 157 -8.85 -5.41 12.14
N ILE A 158 -7.73 -5.67 11.47
CA ILE A 158 -6.70 -6.59 11.93
C ILE A 158 -5.42 -5.79 12.19
N GLN A 159 -4.94 -5.82 13.43
CA GLN A 159 -3.67 -5.21 13.82
C GLN A 159 -2.57 -6.27 13.76
N ILE A 160 -1.50 -5.95 13.04
CA ILE A 160 -0.32 -6.80 12.90
C ILE A 160 0.82 -6.12 13.65
N ALA A 161 1.45 -6.88 14.55
CA ALA A 161 2.60 -6.44 15.32
C ALA A 161 3.85 -6.30 14.43
N LYS A 162 4.87 -5.62 14.96
CA LYS A 162 6.16 -5.39 14.28
C LYS A 162 6.87 -6.68 13.81
N ASP A 163 6.61 -7.80 14.46
CA ASP A 163 7.17 -9.12 14.17
C ASP A 163 6.33 -9.93 13.17
N GLY A 164 5.25 -9.34 12.63
CA GLY A 164 4.37 -9.99 11.66
C GLY A 164 3.29 -10.87 12.27
N GLN A 165 3.16 -10.90 13.61
CA GLN A 165 2.11 -11.66 14.27
C GLN A 165 0.80 -10.85 14.38
N ASN A 166 -0.32 -11.55 14.38
CA ASN A 166 -1.61 -10.94 14.70
C ASN A 166 -1.61 -10.48 16.17
N LYS A 167 -1.77 -9.18 16.39
CA LYS A 167 -1.79 -8.57 17.72
C LYS A 167 -3.21 -8.47 18.26
N SER A 168 -4.14 -8.02 17.42
CA SER A 168 -5.54 -7.86 17.79
C SER A 168 -6.43 -7.88 16.56
N MET A 169 -7.69 -8.26 16.77
CA MET A 169 -8.74 -8.18 15.77
C MET A 169 -9.96 -7.54 16.41
N LEU A 170 -10.51 -6.54 15.71
CA LEU A 170 -11.67 -5.79 16.17
C LEU A 170 -12.78 -5.90 15.14
N ALA A 171 -13.94 -6.42 15.54
CA ALA A 171 -15.14 -6.33 14.72
C ALA A 171 -15.49 -4.86 14.50
N TYR A 172 -15.83 -4.51 13.27
CA TYR A 172 -16.12 -3.15 12.85
C TYR A 172 -17.57 -3.10 12.35
N ASN A 173 -18.38 -2.22 12.94
CA ASN A 173 -19.84 -2.25 12.76
C ASN A 173 -20.27 -2.01 11.32
N GLU A 174 -19.57 -1.12 10.61
CA GLU A 174 -19.74 -0.94 9.17
C GLU A 174 -18.68 -1.71 8.40
N ILE A 175 -18.85 -1.84 7.09
CA ILE A 175 -17.84 -2.53 6.29
C ILE A 175 -16.65 -1.59 6.03
N PRO A 176 -15.43 -1.87 6.55
CA PRO A 176 -14.28 -1.01 6.37
C PRO A 176 -13.69 -1.22 4.97
N TRP A 177 -13.52 -0.13 4.21
CA TRP A 177 -12.98 -0.15 2.85
C TRP A 177 -11.52 0.28 2.79
N PHE A 178 -11.16 1.31 3.55
CA PHE A 178 -9.79 1.81 3.64
C PHE A 178 -9.53 2.30 5.06
N ALA A 179 -8.30 2.11 5.53
CA ALA A 179 -7.83 2.67 6.78
C ALA A 179 -6.60 3.55 6.49
N HIS A 180 -6.56 4.71 7.12
CA HIS A 180 -5.43 5.62 7.05
C HIS A 180 -5.23 6.34 8.37
N LEU A 181 -3.97 6.50 8.77
CA LEU A 181 -3.62 7.27 9.95
C LEU A 181 -3.34 8.73 9.54
N PHE A 182 -4.08 9.65 10.14
CA PHE A 182 -3.87 11.10 10.06
C PHE A 182 -3.13 11.58 11.31
N GLY A 183 -1.90 12.06 11.11
CA GLY A 183 -1.03 12.41 12.23
C GLY A 183 -0.73 11.18 13.11
N PRO A 184 -0.44 11.38 14.41
CA PRO A 184 -0.09 10.26 15.28
C PRO A 184 -1.31 9.50 15.82
N ASN A 185 -2.48 10.14 15.96
CA ASN A 185 -3.55 9.64 16.84
C ASN A 185 -4.94 9.55 16.20
N ILE A 186 -5.11 9.92 14.93
CA ILE A 186 -6.43 9.89 14.28
C ILE A 186 -6.44 8.82 13.20
N LEU A 187 -7.16 7.73 13.43
CA LEU A 187 -7.44 6.73 12.41
C LEU A 187 -8.71 7.12 11.65
N ALA A 188 -8.59 7.35 10.35
CA ALA A 188 -9.74 7.45 9.46
C ALA A 188 -10.00 6.12 8.78
N VAL A 189 -11.23 5.65 8.89
CA VAL A 189 -11.73 4.46 8.22
C VAL A 189 -12.81 4.88 7.25
N SER A 190 -12.57 4.69 5.95
CA SER A 190 -13.65 4.83 4.98
C SER A 190 -14.52 3.59 5.03
N ILE A 191 -15.83 3.80 5.02
CA ILE A 191 -16.83 2.74 5.11
C ILE A 191 -17.67 2.70 3.84
N ARG A 192 -18.46 1.63 3.68
CA ARG A 192 -19.39 1.49 2.56
C ARG A 192 -20.31 2.72 2.47
N LYS A 193 -20.57 3.21 1.25
CA LYS A 193 -21.29 4.46 0.91
C LYS A 193 -20.47 5.76 1.00
N PHE A 194 -19.14 5.67 1.01
CA PHE A 194 -18.23 6.83 0.96
C PHE A 194 -18.25 7.72 2.21
N GLU A 195 -18.73 7.18 3.33
CA GLU A 195 -18.64 7.84 4.63
C GLU A 195 -17.24 7.58 5.25
N LEU A 196 -16.84 8.48 6.17
CA LEU A 196 -15.56 8.44 6.86
C LEU A 196 -15.82 8.46 8.37
N ASN A 197 -15.34 7.43 9.05
CA ASN A 197 -15.35 7.34 10.51
C ASN A 197 -13.96 7.68 11.05
N PHE A 198 -13.90 8.56 12.04
CA PHE A 198 -12.65 8.94 12.70
C PHE A 198 -12.60 8.34 14.11
N HIS A 199 -11.46 7.73 14.44
CA HIS A 199 -11.19 7.12 15.73
C HIS A 199 -9.93 7.73 16.33
N TRP A 200 -9.98 8.02 17.63
CA TRP A 200 -8.80 8.38 18.40
C TRP A 200 -8.09 7.10 18.85
N ILE A 201 -6.81 6.98 18.53
CA ILE A 201 -5.96 5.83 18.88
C ILE A 201 -4.70 6.25 19.64
#